data_AF-A0A2J6X208-F1
#
_entry.id   AF-A0A2J6X208-F1
#
_cell.length_a   1.000
_cell.length_b   1.000
_cell.length_c   1.000
_cell.angle_alpha   90.00
_cell.angle_beta   90.00
_cell.angle_gamma   90.00
#
_symmetry.space_group_name_H-M   'P 1'
#
loop_
_entity.id
_entity.type
_entity.pdbx_description
1 polymer ?
#
loop_
_entity_poly.entity_id
_entity_poly.type
_entity_poly.pdbx_seq_one_letter_code
_entity_poly.pdbx_strand_id
1 'polypeptide(L)'
;MKVMEKQIQNDIFQLNQIRKEILDKEEKRGYLLTELEKTENLKIKDALELKLLREYQRFLNEQLKKVDSELNSLKETEKHILESIKEKNAQKKAIESYISKKSIQQEVKRQFEEAIQNSDNYNRNFVNNLL
;
A
#
# COMPACT_ATOMS: atom_id res chain seq x y z
N MET A 1 -1.21 18.26 -1.37
CA MET A 1 -1.62 17.42 -0.24
C MET A 1 -2.88 16.63 -0.51
N LYS A 2 -4.06 17.26 -0.72
CA LYS A 2 -5.34 16.55 -0.94
C LYS A 2 -5.33 15.49 -2.06
N VAL A 3 -4.61 15.74 -3.17
CA VAL A 3 -4.49 14.77 -4.27
C VAL A 3 -3.73 13.51 -3.85
N MET A 4 -2.61 13.67 -3.13
CA MET A 4 -1.77 12.57 -2.67
C MET A 4 -2.49 11.72 -1.61
N GLU A 5 -3.27 12.36 -0.74
CA GLU A 5 -4.11 11.65 0.23
C GLU A 5 -5.20 10.82 -0.46
N LYS A 6 -5.84 11.36 -1.50
CA LYS A 6 -6.80 10.60 -2.32
C LYS A 6 -6.14 9.42 -3.03
N GLN A 7 -4.93 9.59 -3.56
CA GLN A 7 -4.18 8.50 -4.19
C GLN A 7 -3.87 7.38 -3.18
N ILE A 8 -3.38 7.72 -1.99
CA ILE A 8 -3.13 6.75 -0.91
C ILE A 8 -4.43 6.03 -0.52
N GLN A 9 -5.54 6.76 -0.37
CA GLN A 9 -6.84 6.14 -0.05
C GLN A 9 -7.31 5.18 -1.15
N ASN A 10 -7.11 5.54 -2.42
CA ASN A 10 -7.44 4.66 -3.53
C ASN A 10 -6.58 3.38 -3.53
N ASP A 11 -5.28 3.51 -3.29
CA ASP A 11 -4.39 2.34 -3.19
C ASP A 11 -4.79 1.44 -2.02
N ILE A 12 -5.16 2.01 -0.86
CA ILE A 12 -5.66 1.24 0.29
C ILE A 12 -6.95 0.50 -0.07
N PHE A 13 -7.86 1.14 -0.80
CA PHE A 13 -9.08 0.48 -1.28
C PHE A 13 -8.75 -0.70 -2.20
N GLN A 14 -7.85 -0.52 -3.17
CA GLN A 14 -7.40 -1.57 -4.08
C GLN A 14 -6.71 -2.71 -3.32
N LEU A 15 -5.86 -2.39 -2.35
CA LEU A 15 -5.19 -3.37 -1.48
C LEU A 15 -6.21 -4.29 -0.79
N ASN A 16 -7.29 -3.71 -0.26
CA ASN A 16 -8.34 -4.48 0.42
C ASN A 16 -9.11 -5.39 -0.54
N GLN A 17 -9.33 -4.96 -1.79
CA GLN A 17 -9.94 -5.82 -2.81
C GLN A 17 -9.03 -7.00 -3.15
N ILE A 18 -7.73 -6.74 -3.41
CA ILE A 18 -6.76 -7.80 -3.71
C ILE A 18 -6.64 -8.79 -2.55
N ARG A 19 -6.62 -8.33 -1.30
CA ARG A 19 -6.59 -9.22 -0.13
C ARG A 19 -7.81 -10.11 -0.01
N LYS A 20 -8.99 -9.58 -0.35
CA LYS A 20 -10.21 -10.38 -0.41
C LYS A 20 -10.10 -11.46 -1.49
N GLU A 21 -9.61 -11.10 -2.68
CA GLU A 21 -9.40 -12.08 -3.76
C GLU A 21 -8.38 -13.15 -3.38
N ILE A 22 -7.29 -12.79 -2.69
CA ILE A 22 -6.31 -13.75 -2.17
C ILE A 22 -6.99 -14.73 -1.22
N LEU A 23 -7.79 -14.25 -0.28
CA LEU A 23 -8.50 -15.09 0.68
C LEU A 23 -9.43 -16.09 -0.03
N ASP A 24 -10.25 -15.61 -0.97
CA ASP A 24 -11.17 -16.45 -1.73
C ASP A 24 -10.42 -17.55 -2.53
N LYS A 25 -9.24 -17.21 -3.06
CA LYS A 25 -8.38 -18.17 -3.78
C LYS A 25 -7.69 -19.16 -2.85
N GLU A 26 -7.24 -18.74 -1.67
CA GLU A 26 -6.68 -19.63 -0.65
C GLU A 26 -7.73 -20.62 -0.14
N GLU A 27 -8.98 -20.19 0.03
CA GLU A 27 -10.09 -21.07 0.38
C GLU A 27 -10.34 -22.11 -0.72
N LYS A 28 -10.43 -21.67 -1.98
CA LYS A 28 -10.55 -22.57 -3.14
C LYS A 28 -9.41 -23.58 -3.20
N ARG A 29 -8.17 -23.13 -2.96
CA ARG A 29 -6.99 -24.01 -2.90
C ARG A 29 -7.13 -25.05 -1.81
N GLY A 30 -7.58 -24.67 -0.61
CA GLY A 30 -7.87 -25.57 0.50
C GLY A 30 -8.90 -26.65 0.14
N TYR A 31 -9.99 -26.27 -0.54
CA TYR A 31 -10.98 -27.24 -1.03
C TYR A 31 -10.39 -28.22 -2.03
N LEU A 32 -9.60 -27.74 -3.00
CA LEU A 32 -8.97 -28.61 -4.00
C LEU A 32 -7.99 -29.60 -3.38
N LEU A 33 -7.20 -29.17 -2.38
CA LEU A 33 -6.30 -30.06 -1.64
C LEU A 33 -7.08 -31.12 -0.86
N THR A 34 -8.17 -30.73 -0.20
CA THR A 34 -9.04 -31.66 0.53
C THR A 34 -9.66 -32.70 -0.42
N GLU A 35 -10.11 -32.29 -1.60
CA GLU A 35 -10.61 -33.22 -2.61
C GLU A 35 -9.51 -34.17 -3.11
N LEU A 36 -8.29 -33.69 -3.29
CA LEU A 36 -7.16 -34.51 -3.69
C LEU A 36 -6.83 -35.56 -2.61
N GLU A 37 -6.78 -35.17 -1.34
CA GLU A 37 -6.55 -36.08 -0.21
C GLU A 37 -7.66 -37.16 -0.12
N LYS A 38 -8.92 -36.80 -0.37
CA LYS A 38 -10.01 -37.78 -0.44
C LYS A 38 -9.77 -38.81 -1.53
N THR A 39 -9.27 -38.40 -2.71
CA THR A 39 -9.00 -39.32 -3.81
C THR A 39 -7.90 -40.33 -3.49
N GLU A 40 -6.90 -39.95 -2.70
CA GLU A 40 -5.79 -40.82 -2.30
C GLU A 40 -6.24 -41.93 -1.33
N ASN A 41 -7.34 -41.71 -0.61
CA ASN A 41 -7.89 -42.63 0.38
C ASN A 41 -8.96 -43.59 -0.17
N LEU A 42 -9.24 -43.58 -1.48
CA LEU A 42 -10.27 -44.42 -2.08
C LEU A 42 -9.79 -45.87 -2.27
N LYS A 43 -10.65 -46.83 -1.89
CA LYS A 43 -10.45 -48.25 -2.19
C LYS A 43 -10.87 -48.54 -3.64
N ILE A 44 -9.91 -48.99 -4.44
CA ILE A 44 -10.08 -49.24 -5.87
C ILE A 44 -10.47 -50.71 -6.07
N LYS A 45 -11.58 -50.95 -6.79
CA LYS A 45 -12.13 -52.30 -7.01
C LYS A 45 -11.73 -52.89 -8.35
N ASP A 46 -11.53 -52.04 -9.37
CA ASP A 46 -11.12 -52.48 -10.70
C ASP A 46 -10.24 -51.46 -11.45
N ALA A 47 -9.78 -51.86 -12.64
CA ALA A 47 -8.88 -51.07 -13.47
C ALA A 47 -9.54 -49.81 -14.07
N LEU A 48 -10.87 -49.82 -14.28
CA LEU A 48 -11.60 -48.68 -14.81
C LEU A 48 -11.73 -47.59 -13.74
N GLU A 49 -12.07 -47.97 -12.51
CA GLU A 49 -12.08 -47.08 -11.34
C GLU A 49 -10.69 -46.44 -11.12
N LEU A 50 -9.61 -47.22 -11.23
CA LEU A 50 -8.25 -46.70 -11.13
C LEU A 50 -7.95 -45.63 -12.20
N LYS A 51 -8.40 -45.86 -13.44
CA LYS A 51 -8.18 -44.92 -14.54
C LYS A 51 -8.94 -43.61 -14.32
N LEU A 52 -10.22 -43.70 -13.95
CA LEU A 52 -11.06 -42.54 -13.63
C LEU A 52 -10.46 -41.73 -12.48
N LEU A 53 -9.99 -42.40 -11.43
CA LEU A 53 -9.35 -41.76 -10.29
C LEU A 53 -8.10 -40.97 -10.70
N ARG A 54 -7.23 -41.57 -11.53
CA ARG A 54 -6.02 -40.89 -12.03
C ARG A 54 -6.34 -39.68 -12.89
N GLU A 55 -7.36 -39.77 -13.74
CA GLU A 55 -7.80 -38.64 -14.56
C GLU A 55 -8.36 -37.50 -13.70
N TYR A 56 -9.14 -37.81 -12.66
CA TYR A 56 -9.65 -36.83 -11.72
C TYR A 56 -8.53 -36.20 -10.88
N GLN A 57 -7.58 -36.99 -10.37
CA GLN A 57 -6.38 -36.48 -9.69
C GLN A 57 -5.56 -35.55 -10.58
N ARG A 58 -5.39 -35.89 -11.87
CA ARG A 58 -4.71 -35.00 -12.83
C ARG A 58 -5.47 -33.68 -12.99
N PHE A 59 -6.79 -33.74 -13.14
CA PHE A 59 -7.63 -32.55 -13.23
C PHE A 59 -7.50 -31.66 -11.99
N LEU A 60 -7.58 -32.22 -10.78
CA LEU A 60 -7.42 -31.48 -9.52
C LEU A 60 -6.03 -30.81 -9.42
N ASN A 61 -4.97 -31.53 -9.79
CA ASN A 61 -3.62 -30.99 -9.83
C ASN A 61 -3.47 -29.83 -10.84
N GLU A 62 -4.11 -29.91 -12.00
CA GLU A 62 -4.12 -28.80 -12.97
C GLU A 62 -4.87 -27.58 -12.43
N GLN A 63 -5.99 -27.78 -11.72
CA GLN A 63 -6.71 -26.68 -11.07
C GLN A 63 -5.88 -26.05 -9.94
N LEU A 64 -5.18 -26.85 -9.13
CA LEU A 64 -4.27 -26.36 -8.10
C LEU A 64 -3.17 -25.49 -8.70
N LYS A 65 -2.51 -25.95 -9.75
CA LYS A 65 -1.47 -25.16 -10.45
C LYS A 65 -2.00 -23.82 -10.96
N LYS A 66 -3.22 -23.78 -11.49
CA LYS A 66 -3.86 -22.53 -11.93
C LYS A 66 -4.10 -21.58 -10.75
N VAL A 67 -4.67 -22.09 -9.66
CA VAL A 67 -4.93 -21.30 -8.46
C VAL A 67 -3.63 -20.80 -7.82
N ASP A 68 -2.58 -21.62 -7.77
CA ASP A 68 -1.26 -21.22 -7.26
C ASP A 68 -0.63 -20.12 -8.12
N SER A 69 -0.75 -20.21 -9.44
CA SER A 69 -0.28 -19.16 -10.37
C SER A 69 -1.02 -17.84 -10.16
N GLU A 70 -2.35 -17.90 -10.04
CA GLU A 70 -3.19 -16.73 -9.76
C GLU A 70 -2.85 -16.12 -8.39
N LEU A 71 -2.67 -16.94 -7.35
CA LEU A 71 -2.26 -16.49 -6.01
C LEU A 71 -0.91 -15.78 -6.03
N ASN A 72 0.08 -16.33 -6.75
CA ASN A 72 1.39 -15.68 -6.89
C ASN A 72 1.28 -14.31 -7.56
N SER A 73 0.47 -14.20 -8.63
CA SER A 73 0.22 -12.93 -9.31
C SER A 73 -0.46 -11.91 -8.39
N LEU A 74 -1.47 -12.34 -7.63
CA LEU A 74 -2.17 -11.49 -6.66
C LEU A 74 -1.25 -11.04 -5.52
N LYS A 75 -0.39 -11.92 -4.99
CA LYS A 75 0.58 -11.58 -3.93
C LYS A 75 1.64 -10.58 -4.43
N GLU A 76 2.10 -10.71 -5.67
CA GLU A 76 3.03 -9.73 -6.24
C GLU A 76 2.33 -8.37 -6.47
N THR A 77 1.06 -8.39 -6.89
CA THR A 77 0.24 -7.18 -6.99
C THR A 77 0.04 -6.51 -5.62
N GLU A 78 -0.26 -7.29 -4.57
CA GLU A 78 -0.40 -6.80 -3.20
C GLU A 78 0.88 -6.09 -2.74
N LYS A 79 2.03 -6.72 -2.97
CA LYS A 79 3.36 -6.17 -2.65
C LYS A 79 3.61 -4.85 -3.35
N HIS A 80 3.32 -4.75 -4.65
CA HIS A 80 3.49 -3.50 -5.40
C HIS A 80 2.59 -2.36 -4.87
N ILE A 81 1.34 -2.67 -4.50
CA ILE A 81 0.44 -1.68 -3.91
C ILE A 81 0.99 -1.19 -2.55
N LEU A 82 1.48 -2.11 -1.71
CA LEU A 82 2.09 -1.76 -0.42
C LEU A 82 3.33 -0.87 -0.59
N GLU A 83 4.20 -1.17 -1.55
CA GLU A 83 5.36 -0.35 -1.90
C GLU A 83 4.91 1.06 -2.34
N SER A 84 3.91 1.15 -3.21
CA SER A 84 3.37 2.43 -3.67
C SER A 84 2.80 3.29 -2.52
N ILE A 85 2.05 2.68 -1.61
CA ILE A 85 1.52 3.36 -0.41
C ILE A 85 2.66 3.87 0.47
N LYS A 86 3.71 3.07 0.67
CA LYS A 86 4.89 3.45 1.47
C LYS A 86 5.61 4.64 0.85
N GLU A 87 5.85 4.62 -0.45
CA GLU A 87 6.49 5.71 -1.19
C GLU A 87 5.68 7.01 -1.12
N LYS A 88 4.38 6.95 -1.42
CA LYS A 88 3.49 8.12 -1.35
C LYS A 88 3.43 8.71 0.05
N ASN A 89 3.41 7.88 1.09
CA ASN A 89 3.47 8.36 2.48
C ASN A 89 4.82 9.02 2.82
N ALA A 90 5.94 8.48 2.33
CA ALA A 90 7.25 9.09 2.52
C ALA A 90 7.33 10.46 1.82
N GLN A 91 6.85 10.55 0.58
CA GLN A 91 6.75 11.80 -0.18
C GLN A 91 5.86 12.82 0.54
N LYS A 92 4.70 12.39 1.06
CA LYS A 92 3.79 13.22 1.83
C LYS A 92 4.51 13.88 3.02
N LYS A 93 5.22 13.08 3.83
CA LYS A 93 5.98 13.56 4.99
C LYS A 93 7.10 14.53 4.59
N ALA A 94 7.80 14.25 3.50
CA ALA A 94 8.86 15.13 3.00
C ALA A 94 8.31 16.50 2.59
N ILE A 95 7.17 16.53 1.90
CA ILE A 95 6.49 17.77 1.50
C ILE A 95 6.00 18.54 2.72
N GLU A 96 5.40 17.87 3.70
CA GLU A 96 4.97 18.50 4.97
C GLU A 96 6.15 19.15 5.71
N SER A 97 7.28 18.44 5.80
CA SER A 97 8.49 19.00 6.41
C SER A 97 9.01 20.22 5.64
N TYR A 98 9.01 20.17 4.31
CA TYR A 98 9.43 21.30 3.48
C TYR A 98 8.53 22.52 3.69
N ILE A 99 7.20 22.34 3.69
CA ILE A 99 6.23 23.42 3.94
C ILE A 99 6.45 24.04 5.32
N SER A 100 6.63 23.21 6.35
CA SER A 100 6.90 23.67 7.72
C SER A 100 8.18 24.50 7.80
N LYS A 101 9.29 24.00 7.23
CA LYS A 101 10.57 24.74 7.17
C LYS A 101 10.42 26.08 6.46
N LYS A 102 9.73 26.10 5.32
CA LYS A 102 9.50 27.33 4.56
C LYS A 102 8.66 28.35 5.33
N SER A 103 7.63 27.90 6.05
CA SER A 103 6.82 28.77 6.91
C SER A 103 7.65 29.39 8.04
N ILE A 104 8.52 28.60 8.68
CA ILE A 104 9.44 29.10 9.72
C ILE A 104 10.40 30.14 9.14
N GLN A 105 10.98 29.88 7.95
CA GLN A 105 11.88 30.83 7.29
C GLN A 105 11.18 32.16 6.97
N GLN A 106 9.93 32.12 6.52
CA GLN A 106 9.13 33.31 6.26
C GLN A 106 8.84 34.10 7.54
N GLU A 107 8.52 33.41 8.64
CA GLU A 107 8.26 34.04 9.93
C GLU A 107 9.52 34.70 10.51
N VAL A 108 10.66 34.01 10.46
CA VAL A 108 11.96 34.57 10.88
C VAL A 108 12.30 35.82 10.06
N LYS A 109 12.13 35.76 8.74
CA LYS A 109 12.35 36.92 7.86
C LYS A 109 11.47 38.10 8.25
N ARG A 110 10.17 37.85 8.50
CA ARG A 110 9.22 38.88 8.95
C ARG A 110 9.66 39.53 10.25
N GLN A 111 10.05 38.73 11.25
CA GLN A 111 10.52 39.24 12.54
C GLN A 111 11.80 40.09 12.40
N PHE A 112 12.72 39.70 11.50
CA PHE A 112 13.90 40.52 11.20
C PHE A 112 13.54 41.86 10.56
N GLU A 113 12.62 41.87 9.59
CA GLU A 113 12.15 43.10 8.94
C GLU A 113 11.44 44.03 9.93
N GLU A 114 10.58 43.49 10.80
CA GLU A 114 9.91 44.23 11.88
C GLU A 114 10.92 44.81 12.88
N ALA A 115 11.96 44.04 13.25
CA ALA A 115 13.00 44.49 14.17
C ALA A 115 13.82 45.66 13.59
N ILE A 116 14.19 45.59 12.31
CA ILE A 116 14.89 46.69 11.61
C ILE A 116 14.01 47.93 11.59
N GLN A 117 12.75 47.80 11.19
CA GLN A 117 11.82 48.93 11.13
C GLN A 117 11.61 49.59 12.50
N ASN A 118 11.49 48.80 13.56
CA ASN A 118 11.37 49.31 14.92
C ASN A 118 12.64 50.03 15.40
N SER A 119 13.82 49.49 15.07
CA SER A 119 15.10 50.14 15.34
C SER A 119 15.24 51.48 14.60
N ASP A 120 14.88 51.53 13.32
CA ASP A 120 14.92 52.76 12.52
C ASP A 120 13.96 53.83 13.07
N ASN A 121 12.75 53.43 13.46
CA ASN A 121 11.78 54.32 14.09
C ASN A 121 12.28 54.86 15.44
N TYR A 122 12.87 53.99 16.27
CA TYR A 122 13.47 54.40 17.55
C TYR A 122 14.56 55.44 17.32
N ASN A 123 15.48 55.19 16.39
CA ASN A 123 16.59 56.11 16.10
C ASN A 123 16.08 57.47 15.59
N ARG A 124 15.08 57.50 14.69
CA ARG A 124 14.49 58.77 14.23
C ARG A 124 13.85 59.56 15.37
N ASN A 125 13.09 58.89 16.22
CA ASN A 125 12.42 59.53 17.35
C ASN A 125 13.42 60.02 18.41
N PHE A 126 14.52 59.29 18.62
CA PHE A 126 15.59 59.70 19.52
C PHE A 126 16.29 60.98 19.02
N VAL A 127 16.65 61.04 17.73
CA VAL A 127 17.28 62.22 17.12
C VAL A 127 16.34 63.43 17.16
N ASN A 128 15.05 63.26 16.89
CA ASN A 128 14.07 64.36 16.91
C ASN A 128 13.80 64.93 18.32
N ASN A 129 14.03 64.15 19.39
CA ASN A 129 13.84 64.61 20.77
C ASN A 129 15.09 65.26 21.38
N LEU A 130 16.21 65.32 20.63
CA LEU A 130 17.48 65.92 21.06
C LEU A 130 17.74 67.32 20.44
N LEU A 131 16.84 67.81 19.60
CA LEU A 131 16.83 69.15 19.00
C LEU A 131 15.71 70.00 19.61
#